data_AF-A0A8T1JEG2-F1
#
_entry.id   AF-A0A8T1JEG2-F1
#
_cell.length_a   1.000
_cell.length_b   1.000
_cell.length_c   1.000
_cell.angle_alpha   90.00
_cell.angle_beta   90.00
_cell.angle_gamma   90.00
#
_symmetry.space_group_name_H-M   'P 1'
#
loop_
_entity.id
_entity.type
_entity.pdbx_description
1 polymer ?
#
loop_
_entity_poly.entity_id
_entity_poly.type
_entity_poly.pdbx_seq_one_letter_code
_entity_poly.pdbx_strand_id
1 'polypeptide(L)' 'MSWMRFAKDLHDGRIEKICILSDLERMKSEAEELRQLHAASTTESEDTLSAKTKKEHFNEQSWESLKASPFYDVL' A
#
# COMPACT_ATOMS: atom_id res chain seq x y z
N MET A 1 -21.31 7.66 7.97
CA MET A 1 -20.22 7.58 8.97
C MET A 1 -18.94 8.08 8.32
N SER A 2 -18.26 9.09 8.88
CA SER A 2 -16.94 9.47 8.38
C SER A 2 -15.87 8.54 8.95
N TRP A 3 -14.77 8.34 8.21
CA TRP A 3 -13.64 7.53 8.68
C TRP A 3 -13.08 8.01 10.02
N MET A 4 -13.02 9.34 10.22
CA MET A 4 -12.60 9.93 11.50
C MET A 4 -13.46 9.50 12.68
N ARG A 5 -14.79 9.39 12.51
CA ARG A 5 -15.68 8.93 13.58
C ARG A 5 -15.49 7.44 13.84
N PHE A 6 -15.38 6.64 12.79
CA PHE A 6 -15.09 5.21 12.90
C PHE A 6 -13.78 4.94 13.64
N ALA A 7 -12.71 5.63 13.29
CA ALA A 7 -11.41 5.51 13.97
C ALA A 7 -11.48 5.92 15.45
N LYS A 8 -12.20 7.01 15.76
CA LYS A 8 -12.41 7.45 17.14
C LYS A 8 -13.23 6.45 17.95
N ASP A 9 -14.28 5.89 17.37
CA ASP A 9 -15.14 4.89 18.02
C ASP A 9 -14.38 3.58 18.29
N LEU A 10 -13.45 3.22 17.41
CA LEU A 10 -12.54 2.09 17.62
C LEU A 10 -11.56 2.36 18.76
N HIS A 11 -10.94 3.56 18.79
CA HIS A 11 -10.01 3.96 19.85
C HIS A 11 -10.69 4.00 21.22
N ASP A 12 -11.89 4.56 21.29
CA ASP A 12 -12.64 4.70 22.54
C ASP A 12 -13.29 3.38 23.00
N GLY A 13 -13.02 2.26 22.31
CA GLY A 13 -13.56 0.94 22.63
C GLY A 13 -15.07 0.80 22.40
N ARG A 14 -15.70 1.76 21.72
CA ARG A 14 -17.14 1.72 21.37
C ARG A 14 -17.44 0.69 20.29
N ILE A 15 -16.43 0.31 19.50
CA ILE A 15 -16.52 -0.77 18.51
C ILE A 15 -15.76 -1.96 19.06
N GLU A 16 -16.49 -2.98 19.49
CA GLU A 16 -15.91 -4.20 20.05
C GLU A 16 -15.42 -5.20 18.98
N LYS A 17 -16.05 -5.18 17.80
CA LYS A 17 -15.78 -6.14 16.72
C LYS A 17 -15.87 -5.46 15.37
N ILE A 18 -14.96 -5.83 14.47
CA ILE A 18 -14.98 -5.47 13.07
C ILE A 18 -15.09 -6.76 12.27
N CYS A 19 -16.01 -6.81 11.30
CA CYS A 19 -16.09 -7.89 10.33
C CYS A 19 -15.71 -7.35 8.96
N ILE A 20 -14.76 -8.02 8.30
CA ILE A 20 -14.40 -7.73 6.92
C ILE A 20 -15.10 -8.77 6.06
N LEU A 21 -16.03 -8.31 5.23
CA LEU A 21 -16.67 -9.17 4.23
C LEU A 21 -15.84 -9.10 2.95
N SER A 22 -15.37 -10.25 2.51
CA SER A 22 -14.68 -10.39 1.23
C SER A 22 -15.56 -11.16 0.26
N ASP A 23 -15.72 -10.62 -0.93
CA ASP A 23 -16.30 -11.35 -2.05
C ASP A 23 -15.20 -12.17 -2.71
N LEU A 24 -15.28 -13.49 -2.51
CA LEU A 24 -14.25 -14.41 -2.98
C LEU A 24 -14.10 -14.39 -4.50
N GLU A 25 -15.20 -14.16 -5.23
CA GLU A 25 -15.19 -14.17 -6.68
C GLU A 25 -14.52 -12.90 -7.22
N ARG A 26 -14.89 -11.74 -6.68
CA ARG A 26 -14.23 -10.47 -7.00
C ARG A 26 -12.74 -10.48 -6.63
N MET A 27 -12.39 -11.01 -5.46
CA MET A 27 -11.00 -11.07 -5.02
C MET A 27 -10.11 -11.92 -5.94
N LYS A 28 -10.65 -13.01 -6.52
CA LYS A 28 -9.94 -13.83 -7.49
C LYS A 28 -9.69 -13.07 -8.79
N SER A 29 -10.70 -12.35 -9.29
CA SER A 29 -10.58 -11.51 -10.49
C SER A 29 -9.54 -10.41 -10.31
N GLU A 30 -9.63 -9.64 -9.22
CA GLU A 30 -8.69 -8.57 -8.91
C GLU A 30 -7.25 -9.09 -8.76
N ALA A 31 -7.08 -10.28 -8.15
CA ALA A 31 -5.76 -10.90 -8.04
C ALA A 31 -5.18 -11.32 -9.40
N GLU A 32 -6.01 -11.80 -10.32
CA GLU A 32 -5.58 -12.15 -11.68
C GLU A 32 -5.22 -10.91 -12.50
N GLU A 33 -6.04 -9.86 -12.42
CA GLU A 33 -5.75 -8.55 -13.04
C GLU A 33 -4.45 -7.95 -12.53
N LEU A 34 -4.21 -7.98 -11.21
CA LEU A 34 -2.95 -7.52 -10.62
C LEU A 34 -1.75 -8.33 -11.11
N ARG A 35 -1.89 -9.65 -11.26
CA ARG A 35 -0.82 -10.50 -11.81
C ARG A 35 -0.51 -10.14 -13.27
N GLN A 36 -1.55 -9.86 -14.07
CA GLN A 36 -1.39 -9.44 -15.46
C GLN A 36 -0.73 -8.05 -15.55
N LEU A 37 -1.14 -7.09 -14.73
CA LEU A 37 -0.51 -5.77 -14.65
C LEU A 37 0.96 -5.87 -14.22
N HIS A 38 1.27 -6.72 -13.24
CA HIS A 38 2.65 -6.93 -12.82
C HIS A 38 3.51 -7.58 -13.92
N ALA A 39 2.95 -8.52 -14.68
CA ALA A 39 3.62 -9.12 -15.83
C ALA A 39 3.86 -8.09 -16.94
N ALA A 40 2.85 -7.28 -17.28
CA ALA A 40 2.92 -6.23 -18.29
C ALA A 40 3.91 -5.11 -17.91
N SER A 41 3.92 -4.71 -16.64
CA SER A 41 4.87 -3.71 -16.13
C SER A 41 6.32 -4.19 -16.18
N THR A 42 6.55 -5.49 -16.02
CA THR A 42 7.90 -6.07 -16.11
C THR A 42 8.41 -6.01 -17.55
N THR A 43 7.55 -6.29 -18.54
CA THR A 43 7.91 -6.24 -19.96
C THR A 43 8.14 -4.82 -20.48
N GLU A 44 7.42 -3.80 -20.01
CA GLU A 44 7.64 -2.40 -20.43
C GLU A 44 8.89 -1.77 -19.79
N SER A 45 9.29 -2.25 -18.60
CA SER A 45 10.47 -1.74 -17.91
C SER A 45 11.79 -2.18 -18.55
N GLU A 46 11.85 -3.35 -19.19
CA GLU A 46 13.11 -3.87 -19.76
C GLU A 46 13.58 -3.06 -20.98
N ASP A 47 12.65 -2.43 -21.73
CA ASP A 47 12.95 -1.72 -22.97
C ASP A 47 13.18 -0.20 -22.81
N THR A 48 13.06 0.35 -21.58
CA THR A 48 13.27 1.80 -21.31
C THR A 48 14.03 2.10 -20.00
N LEU A 49 14.75 1.14 -19.41
CA LEU A 49 15.56 1.36 -18.20
C LEU A 49 16.86 2.11 -18.51
N SER A 50 16.75 3.43 -18.65
CA SER A 50 17.84 4.36 -18.35
C SER A 50 18.20 4.27 -16.86
N ALA A 51 19.19 3.42 -16.57
CA ALA A 51 20.27 3.55 -15.57
C ALA A 51 19.99 3.96 -14.10
N LYS A 52 18.74 4.01 -13.60
CA LYS A 52 18.49 4.05 -12.13
C LYS A 52 17.95 2.71 -11.65
N THR A 53 18.78 2.01 -10.90
CA THR A 53 18.50 0.66 -10.41
C THR A 53 17.34 0.70 -9.40
N LYS A 54 16.31 -0.14 -9.58
CA LYS A 54 15.13 -0.28 -8.70
C LYS A 54 15.46 -0.38 -7.18
N LYS A 55 16.66 -0.83 -6.84
CA LYS A 55 17.21 -0.92 -5.47
C LYS A 55 17.50 0.44 -4.83
N GLU A 56 17.91 1.43 -5.62
CA GLU A 56 18.23 2.78 -5.13
C GLU A 56 16.96 3.49 -4.65
N HIS A 57 15.88 3.40 -5.43
CA HIS A 57 14.59 3.99 -5.09
C HIS A 57 13.95 3.34 -3.85
N PHE A 58 14.16 2.03 -3.65
CA PHE A 58 13.63 1.31 -2.49
C PHE A 58 14.37 1.68 -1.19
N ASN A 59 15.69 1.91 -1.26
CA ASN A 59 16.46 2.37 -0.11
C ASN A 59 16.13 3.83 0.26
N GLU A 60 15.94 4.71 -0.73
CA GLU A 60 15.52 6.09 -0.49
C GLU A 60 14.12 6.18 0.14
N GLN A 61 13.20 5.29 -0.23
CA GLN A 61 11.84 5.20 0.36
C GLN A 61 11.73 4.24 1.55
N SER A 62 12.86 3.79 2.11
CA SER A 62 12.85 2.85 3.21
C SER A 62 12.20 3.45 4.48
N TRP A 63 11.71 2.56 5.34
CA TRP A 63 11.09 2.94 6.61
C TRP A 63 12.03 3.74 7.53
N GLU A 64 13.34 3.51 7.40
CA GLU A 64 14.37 4.25 8.13
C GLU A 64 14.57 5.67 7.56
N SER A 65 14.49 5.85 6.24
CA SER A 65 14.52 7.18 5.60
C SER A 65 13.29 8.02 5.99
N LEU A 66 12.14 7.38 6.11
CA LEU A 66 10.90 8.01 6.58
C LEU A 66 10.98 8.48 8.03
N LYS A 67 11.63 7.72 8.92
CA LYS A 67 11.88 8.12 10.30
C LYS A 67 12.94 9.20 10.45
N ALA A 68 13.90 9.25 9.54
CA ALA A 68 14.91 10.32 9.50
C ALA A 68 14.36 11.65 8.97
N SER A 69 13.14 11.65 8.41
CA SER A 69 12.48 12.85 7.92
C SER A 69 12.06 13.75 9.10
N PRO A 70 12.34 15.07 9.06
CA PRO A 70 11.95 16.01 10.11
C PRO A 70 10.42 16.17 10.24
N PHE A 71 9.66 15.54 9.35
CA PHE A 71 8.20 15.51 9.38
C PHE A 71 7.62 14.30 10.14
N TYR A 72 8.45 13.31 10.52
CA TYR A 72 7.98 12.13 11.23
C TYR A 72 7.51 12.44 12.66
N ASP A 73 8.20 13.35 13.36
CA ASP A 73 7.89 13.73 14.75
C ASP A 73 6.79 14.80 14.86
N VAL A 74 6.15 15.19 13.74
CA VAL A 74 5.11 16.23 13.70
C VAL A 74 3.68 15.65 13.73
N LEU A 75 3.54 14.32 13.85
CA LEU A 75 2.27 13.59 13.99
C LEU A 75 2.05 13.11 15.42
#